data_AF-A0A957RMU1-F1
#
_entry.id   AF-A0A957RMU1-F1
#
_cell.length_a   1.000
_cell.length_b   1.000
_cell.length_c   1.000
_cell.angle_alpha   90.00
_cell.angle_beta   90.00
_cell.angle_gamma   90.00
#
_symmetry.space_group_name_H-M   'P 1'
#
loop_
_entity.id
_entity.type
_entity.pdbx_description
1 polymer ?
#
loop_
_entity_poly.entity_id
_entity_poly.type
_entity_poly.pdbx_seq_one_letter_code
_entity_poly.pdbx_strand_id
1 'polypeptide(L)'
;GSVGLELERLDAYSDLDFFAIVEAGHKGRYIDNLDWLTAAPIAYAFRNTADGYKLLYEDGIFCEFAVFEPHELAQIPFAAGRIVWQRPGFDERLAVPARTAPEPGSSSDEWLVGEAVT
;
A
#
# COMPACT_ATOMS: atom_id res chain seq x y z
N GLY A 1 -8.01 3.76 2.69
CA GLY A 1 -9.04 4.18 1.74
C GLY A 1 -10.43 3.66 2.03
N SER A 2 -11.37 4.09 1.19
CA SER A 2 -12.79 3.71 1.17
C SER A 2 -13.03 2.21 0.94
N VAL A 3 -12.05 1.49 0.39
CA VAL A 3 -12.10 0.01 0.24
C VAL A 3 -11.77 -0.78 1.52
N GLY A 4 -11.46 -0.07 2.61
CA GLY A 4 -11.11 -0.62 3.92
C GLY A 4 -12.33 -1.01 4.77
N LEU A 5 -12.47 -0.35 5.93
CA LEU A 5 -13.58 -0.58 6.87
C LEU A 5 -14.83 0.25 6.54
N GLU A 6 -14.65 1.42 5.91
CA GLU A 6 -15.70 2.40 5.60
C GLU A 6 -16.25 2.18 4.17
N LEU A 7 -16.73 0.96 3.88
CA LEU A 7 -17.18 0.57 2.53
C LEU A 7 -18.37 1.38 2.02
N GLU A 8 -19.10 2.06 2.90
CA GLU A 8 -20.16 3.01 2.53
C GLU A 8 -19.64 4.24 1.75
N ARG A 9 -18.33 4.51 1.82
CA ARG A 9 -17.66 5.57 1.05
C ARG A 9 -17.18 5.08 -0.32
N LEU A 10 -17.30 3.79 -0.62
CA LEU A 10 -16.84 3.22 -1.87
C LEU A 10 -17.75 3.66 -3.03
N ASP A 11 -17.14 4.24 -4.06
CA ASP A 11 -17.81 4.70 -5.26
C ASP A 11 -16.92 4.56 -6.51
N ALA A 12 -17.37 5.11 -7.64
CA ALA A 12 -16.65 5.07 -8.90
C ALA A 12 -15.38 5.94 -8.96
N TYR A 13 -15.11 6.74 -7.93
CA TYR A 13 -13.95 7.63 -7.84
C TYR A 13 -12.95 7.17 -6.76
N SER A 14 -13.21 6.02 -6.14
CA SER A 14 -12.35 5.43 -5.13
C SER A 14 -11.13 4.75 -5.75
N ASP A 15 -10.00 4.90 -5.08
CA ASP A 15 -8.76 4.19 -5.35
C ASP A 15 -8.62 2.92 -4.49
N LEU A 16 -7.53 2.18 -4.72
CA LEU A 16 -7.15 1.02 -3.92
C LEU A 16 -5.96 1.36 -3.02
N ASP A 17 -6.22 1.52 -1.72
CA ASP A 17 -5.18 1.60 -0.69
C ASP A 17 -4.99 0.24 -0.02
N PHE A 18 -3.80 -0.36 -0.10
CA PHE A 18 -3.58 -1.66 0.54
C PHE A 18 -2.15 -1.93 0.98
N PHE A 19 -2.01 -2.83 1.96
CA PHE A 19 -0.72 -3.42 2.31
C PHE A 19 -0.62 -4.83 1.74
N ALA A 20 0.57 -5.16 1.22
CA ALA A 20 0.96 -6.52 0.89
C ALA A 20 1.94 -7.03 1.96
N ILE A 21 1.49 -7.97 2.78
CA ILE A 21 2.31 -8.55 3.84
C ILE A 21 2.94 -9.83 3.29
N VAL A 22 4.25 -9.81 3.09
CA VAL A 22 5.00 -10.89 2.43
C VAL A 22 5.85 -11.67 3.41
N GLU A 23 6.36 -12.82 2.99
CA GLU A 23 7.26 -13.63 3.81
C GLU A 23 8.56 -12.89 4.14
N ALA A 24 9.15 -13.19 5.31
CA ALA A 24 10.38 -12.56 5.74
C ALA A 24 11.53 -12.81 4.74
N GLY A 25 12.27 -11.77 4.39
CA GLY A 25 13.32 -11.78 3.37
C GLY A 25 12.83 -11.59 1.92
N HIS A 26 11.52 -11.45 1.69
CA HIS A 26 10.96 -11.33 0.34
C HIS A 26 10.51 -9.92 -0.05
N LYS A 27 10.49 -8.95 0.86
CA LYS A 27 10.01 -7.58 0.56
C LYS A 27 10.66 -6.96 -0.68
N GLY A 28 11.99 -7.08 -0.82
CA GLY A 28 12.72 -6.56 -1.98
C GLY A 28 12.17 -7.07 -3.31
N ARG A 29 11.77 -8.34 -3.40
CA ARG A 29 11.22 -8.92 -4.65
C ARG A 29 9.93 -8.24 -5.10
N TYR A 30 9.08 -7.84 -4.16
CA TYR A 30 7.77 -7.23 -4.46
C TYR A 30 7.89 -5.73 -4.69
N ILE A 31 8.89 -5.10 -4.09
CA ILE A 31 9.20 -3.68 -4.26
C ILE A 31 9.96 -3.41 -5.56
N ASP A 32 10.94 -4.25 -5.90
CA ASP A 32 11.82 -4.01 -7.04
C ASP A 32 11.25 -4.56 -8.36
N ASN A 33 10.21 -5.39 -8.28
CA ASN A 33 9.53 -5.93 -9.46
C ASN A 33 8.01 -6.03 -9.22
N LEU A 34 7.25 -5.29 -10.04
CA LEU A 34 5.80 -5.14 -9.96
C LEU A 34 5.01 -6.17 -10.78
N ASP A 35 5.66 -7.22 -11.30
CA ASP A 35 5.01 -8.26 -12.11
C ASP A 35 3.93 -9.09 -11.38
N TRP A 36 3.79 -8.93 -10.06
CA TRP A 36 2.73 -9.52 -9.26
C TRP A 36 1.41 -8.74 -9.32
N LEU A 37 1.45 -7.49 -9.82
CA LEU A 37 0.27 -6.63 -10.02
C LEU A 37 -0.34 -6.86 -11.39
N THR A 38 -1.04 -7.99 -11.53
CA THR A 38 -1.53 -8.48 -12.83
C THR A 38 -3.00 -8.17 -13.11
N ALA A 39 -3.64 -7.31 -12.32
CA ALA A 39 -5.08 -7.01 -12.48
C ALA A 39 -5.37 -6.36 -13.85
N ALA A 40 -4.48 -5.47 -14.29
CA ALA A 40 -4.47 -4.82 -15.60
C ALA A 40 -3.02 -4.38 -15.93
N PRO A 41 -2.71 -3.95 -17.16
CA PRO A 41 -1.41 -3.36 -17.47
C PRO A 41 -1.16 -2.08 -16.68
N ILE A 42 0.09 -1.87 -16.24
CA ILE A 42 0.49 -0.67 -15.50
C ILE A 42 0.78 0.46 -16.51
N ALA A 43 0.04 1.56 -16.41
CA ALA A 43 0.26 2.75 -17.22
C ALA A 43 1.33 3.66 -16.60
N TYR A 44 1.37 3.76 -15.27
CA TYR A 44 2.33 4.57 -14.52
C TYR A 44 2.57 4.01 -13.13
N ALA A 45 3.81 4.11 -12.64
CA ALA A 45 4.17 3.74 -11.28
C ALA A 45 5.25 4.67 -10.74
N PHE A 46 5.07 5.14 -9.50
CA PHE A 46 5.99 6.02 -8.80
C PHE A 46 6.22 5.50 -7.39
N ARG A 47 7.48 5.21 -7.05
CA ARG A 47 7.88 4.77 -5.71
C ARG A 47 7.90 5.97 -4.75
N ASN A 48 6.74 6.30 -4.18
CA ASN A 48 6.59 7.47 -3.30
C ASN A 48 7.18 7.24 -1.89
N THR A 49 7.46 5.99 -1.50
CA THR A 49 8.12 5.67 -0.23
C THR A 49 9.15 4.56 -0.39
N ALA A 50 9.97 4.33 0.64
CA ALA A 50 10.85 3.15 0.66
C ALA A 50 10.06 1.83 0.61
N ASP A 51 8.81 1.85 1.04
CA ASP A 51 7.99 0.67 1.25
C ASP A 51 6.89 0.50 0.21
N GLY A 52 6.71 1.43 -0.73
CA GLY A 52 5.47 1.47 -1.51
C GLY A 52 5.49 2.35 -2.74
N TYR A 53 4.40 2.24 -3.49
CA TYR A 53 4.17 2.93 -4.75
C TYR A 53 2.78 3.54 -4.81
N LYS A 54 2.70 4.66 -5.54
CA LYS A 54 1.50 5.13 -6.22
C LYS A 54 1.51 4.59 -7.65
N LEU A 55 0.42 4.01 -8.11
CA LEU A 55 0.34 3.29 -9.38
C LEU A 55 -1.01 3.52 -10.06
N LEU A 56 -0.97 3.70 -11.38
CA LEU A 56 -2.14 3.82 -12.24
C LEU A 56 -2.16 2.68 -13.27
N TYR A 57 -3.26 1.95 -13.33
CA TYR A 57 -3.51 0.95 -14.37
C TYR A 57 -4.08 1.59 -15.65
N GLU A 58 -3.91 0.92 -16.79
CA GLU A 58 -4.45 1.37 -18.08
C GLU A 58 -5.98 1.45 -18.13
N ASP A 59 -6.69 0.71 -17.26
CA ASP A 59 -8.14 0.78 -17.13
C ASP A 59 -8.63 1.97 -16.28
N GLY A 60 -7.70 2.82 -15.79
CA GLY A 60 -7.99 4.03 -15.03
C GLY A 60 -8.08 3.82 -13.52
N ILE A 61 -7.86 2.60 -13.00
CA ILE A 61 -7.82 2.35 -11.57
C ILE A 61 -6.49 2.82 -10.99
N PHE A 62 -6.57 3.68 -9.98
CA PHE A 62 -5.43 4.11 -9.18
C PHE A 62 -5.30 3.25 -7.93
N CYS A 63 -4.06 2.94 -7.54
CA CYS A 63 -3.77 2.29 -6.28
C CYS A 63 -2.52 2.84 -5.62
N GLU A 64 -2.57 2.97 -4.29
CA GLU A 64 -1.42 3.18 -3.44
C GLU A 64 -1.22 1.94 -2.57
N PHE A 65 0.00 1.42 -2.56
CA PHE A 65 0.31 0.24 -1.74
C PHE A 65 1.67 0.30 -1.10
N ALA A 66 1.80 -0.41 0.01
CA ALA A 66 3.08 -0.66 0.67
C ALA A 66 3.28 -2.15 0.94
N VAL A 67 4.52 -2.61 0.83
CA VAL A 67 4.95 -3.99 1.09
C VAL A 67 5.69 -4.04 2.41
N PHE A 68 5.23 -4.93 3.29
CA PHE A 68 5.85 -5.15 4.59
C PHE A 68 6.11 -6.63 4.85
N GLU A 69 7.11 -6.90 5.67
CA GLU A 69 7.27 -8.18 6.34
C GLU A 69 6.55 -8.14 7.69
N PRO A 70 6.17 -9.30 8.27
CA PRO A 70 5.27 -9.32 9.42
C PRO A 70 5.86 -8.63 10.66
N HIS A 71 7.19 -8.61 10.78
CA HIS A 71 7.89 -7.98 11.89
C HIS A 71 7.92 -6.45 11.80
N GLU A 72 7.72 -5.86 10.62
CA GLU A 72 7.73 -4.42 10.41
C GLU A 72 6.42 -3.75 10.88
N LEU A 73 5.30 -4.48 10.85
CA LEU A 73 3.97 -3.97 11.25
C LEU A 73 3.94 -3.48 12.70
N ALA A 74 4.76 -4.05 13.59
CA ALA A 74 4.87 -3.59 14.97
C ALA A 74 5.59 -2.23 15.12
N GLN A 75 6.31 -1.78 14.09
CA GLN A 75 7.17 -0.59 14.13
C GLN A 75 6.59 0.60 13.37
N ILE A 76 5.69 0.36 12.42
CA ILE A 76 5.10 1.41 11.59
C ILE A 76 3.75 1.88 12.16
N PRO A 77 3.41 3.15 11.98
CA PRO A 77 2.04 3.61 12.17
C PRO A 77 1.18 3.26 10.94
N PHE A 78 -0.03 2.77 11.15
CA PHE A 78 -1.00 2.55 10.08
C PHE A 78 -2.43 2.58 10.62
N ALA A 79 -3.41 2.83 9.75
CA ALA A 79 -4.82 2.74 10.10
C ALA A 79 -5.30 1.29 10.05
N ALA A 80 -6.23 0.92 10.94
CA ALA A 80 -6.83 -0.42 10.90
C ALA A 80 -7.56 -0.63 9.56
N GLY A 81 -7.28 -1.75 8.92
CA GLY A 81 -7.85 -2.12 7.63
C GLY A 81 -8.67 -3.39 7.68
N ARG A 82 -9.19 -3.79 6.52
CA ARG A 82 -9.85 -5.07 6.30
C ARG A 82 -8.88 -6.04 5.66
N ILE A 83 -8.76 -7.25 6.20
CA ILE A 83 -8.03 -8.34 5.55
C ILE A 83 -8.90 -8.87 4.41
N VAL A 84 -8.47 -8.66 3.16
CA VAL A 84 -9.16 -9.15 1.96
C VAL A 84 -8.78 -10.59 1.60
N TRP A 85 -7.56 -10.99 1.96
CA TRP A 85 -7.03 -12.33 1.76
C TRP A 85 -5.87 -12.59 2.72
N GLN A 86 -5.69 -13.84 3.14
CA GLN A 86 -4.50 -14.30 3.86
C GLN A 86 -4.22 -15.78 3.56
N ARG A 87 -2.94 -16.17 3.62
CA ARG A 87 -2.55 -17.59 3.59
C ARG A 87 -2.93 -18.27 4.92
N PRO A 88 -3.34 -19.55 4.91
CA PRO A 88 -3.52 -20.31 6.15
C PRO A 88 -2.27 -20.26 7.04
N GLY A 89 -2.46 -19.98 8.33
CA GLY A 89 -1.38 -19.91 9.33
C GLY A 89 -0.75 -18.52 9.51
N PHE A 90 -1.18 -17.50 8.75
CA PHE A 90 -0.82 -16.12 9.06
C PHE A 90 -1.47 -15.66 10.38
N ASP A 91 -0.74 -14.93 11.21
CA ASP A 91 -1.26 -14.36 12.46
C ASP A 91 -1.89 -12.99 12.19
N GLU A 92 -3.21 -12.95 12.06
CA GLU A 92 -3.98 -11.73 11.78
C GLU A 92 -3.80 -10.63 12.84
N ARG A 93 -3.36 -10.97 14.06
CA ARG A 93 -3.10 -9.99 15.12
C ARG A 93 -1.97 -9.03 14.76
N LEU A 94 -1.09 -9.41 13.84
CA LEU A 94 -0.04 -8.55 13.32
C LEU A 94 -0.59 -7.40 12.46
N ALA A 95 -1.81 -7.53 11.92
CA ALA A 95 -2.48 -6.49 11.16
C ALA A 95 -3.28 -5.50 12.04
N VAL A 96 -3.17 -5.61 13.37
CA VAL A 96 -3.75 -4.62 14.30
C VAL A 96 -2.71 -3.52 14.56
N PRO A 97 -3.02 -2.24 14.30
CA PRO A 97 -2.07 -1.16 14.51
C PRO A 97 -1.58 -1.04 15.96
N ALA A 98 -0.26 -0.98 16.14
CA ALA A 98 0.37 -0.82 17.44
C ALA A 98 0.81 0.62 17.73
N ARG A 99 0.87 1.50 16.72
CA ARG A 99 1.38 2.88 16.80
C ARG A 99 0.50 3.86 16.05
N THR A 100 0.45 5.10 16.56
CA THR A 100 -0.22 6.24 15.92
C THR A 100 0.74 7.02 15.01
N ALA A 101 0.23 7.56 13.91
CA ALA A 101 1.03 8.25 12.89
C ALA A 101 1.69 9.56 13.41
N PRO A 102 2.97 9.83 13.06
CA PRO A 102 3.64 11.10 13.33
C PRO A 102 3.25 12.18 12.31
N GLU A 103 3.61 13.44 12.59
CA GLU A 103 3.36 14.57 11.68
C GLU A 103 4.28 14.55 10.44
N PRO A 104 3.83 15.08 9.28
CA PRO A 104 4.61 15.08 8.05
C PRO A 104 5.90 15.93 8.13
N GLY A 105 7.02 15.38 7.66
CA GLY A 105 8.31 16.08 7.51
C GLY A 105 8.55 16.66 6.12
N SER A 106 9.75 17.21 5.86
CA SER A 106 10.14 17.80 4.57
C SER A 106 10.56 16.74 3.53
N SER A 107 10.02 16.83 2.32
CA SER A 107 10.28 15.90 1.20
C SER A 107 11.01 16.56 0.01
N SER A 108 11.56 15.75 -0.90
CA SER A 108 12.28 16.19 -2.11
C SER A 108 11.35 16.71 -3.22
N ASP A 109 11.87 17.50 -4.17
CA ASP A 109 11.08 18.05 -5.29
C ASP A 109 10.46 16.98 -6.19
N GLU A 110 11.20 15.91 -6.52
CA GLU A 110 10.66 14.78 -7.30
C GLU A 110 9.50 14.11 -6.57
N TRP A 111 9.59 13.99 -5.24
CA TRP A 111 8.52 13.48 -4.41
C TRP A 111 7.32 14.43 -4.39
N LEU A 112 7.56 15.74 -4.27
CA LEU A 112 6.52 16.75 -4.30
C LEU A 112 5.80 16.81 -5.66
N VAL A 113 6.54 16.67 -6.76
CA VAL A 113 5.96 16.61 -8.11
C VAL A 113 5.16 15.33 -8.29
N GLY A 114 5.71 14.18 -7.88
CA GLY A 114 5.01 12.89 -7.91
C GLY A 114 3.69 12.93 -7.13
N GLU A 115 3.71 13.46 -5.91
CA GLU A 115 2.51 13.68 -5.09
C GLU A 115 1.51 14.67 -5.70
N ALA A 116 1.97 15.67 -6.47
CA ALA A 116 1.08 16.66 -7.07
C ALA A 116 0.36 16.16 -8.33
N VAL A 117 0.90 15.13 -9.00
CA VAL A 117 0.34 14.57 -10.24
C VAL A 117 -0.42 13.26 -10.05
N THR A 118 -0.51 12.79 -8.81
CA THR A 118 -1.29 11.62 -8.37
C THR A 118 -2.29 12.02 -7.31
#